data_AF-A0A401PY63-F1
#
_entry.id   AF-A0A401PY63-F1
#
_cell.length_a   1.000
_cell.length_b   1.000
_cell.length_c   1.000
_cell.angle_alpha   90.00
_cell.angle_beta   90.00
_cell.angle_gamma   90.00
#
_symmetry.space_group_name_H-M   'P 1'
#
loop_
_entity.id
_entity.type
_entity.pdbx_description
1 polymer ?
#
loop_
_entity_poly.entity_id
_entity_poly.type
_entity_poly.pdbx_seq_one_letter_code
_entity_poly.pdbx_strand_id
1 'polypeptide(L)'
;VIMGGGRKYMYPRDTPDVEYPSDPKANGTRLDGRNLVKEWKEMKKGKNAHYIWNREQLKSLDLSKVDHLMALFEHSDLQYELERNKLTDPSLEEMVTAAIRILSKNPKGFFLLVEGLAPFLSDVDMKPFTSILYGNGPGYIVQNGERSNISNNDFLDNNYLAQSAVPLRHETHGGEDVAIFAKGPMAHLFHSVHEQNYIPHVMAYAACIGQNKEHCAAMQSGPCGNGAGVPEGVGAILLILLPLLSCV
;
A
#
# COMPACT_ATOMS: atom_id res chain seq x y z
N VAL A 1 1.12 -0.79 -11.86
CA VAL A 1 0.98 0.56 -11.27
C VAL A 1 2.08 0.68 -10.22
N ILE A 2 2.79 1.82 -10.17
CA ILE A 2 3.79 2.15 -9.15
C ILE A 2 3.42 3.55 -8.66
N MET A 3 3.13 3.72 -7.37
CA MET A 3 2.73 5.01 -6.81
C MET A 3 3.36 5.19 -5.42
N GLY A 4 3.89 6.37 -5.14
CA GLY A 4 4.57 6.66 -3.88
C GLY A 4 5.47 7.89 -3.98
N GLY A 5 6.47 7.97 -3.10
CA GLY A 5 7.56 8.95 -3.21
C GLY A 5 8.77 8.40 -4.00
N GLY A 6 9.90 9.09 -3.89
CA GLY A 6 11.22 8.58 -4.28
C GLY A 6 11.75 9.12 -5.60
N ARG A 7 11.26 10.28 -6.08
CA ARG A 7 11.74 10.87 -7.35
C ARG A 7 13.25 11.00 -7.39
N LYS A 8 13.89 11.47 -6.32
CA LYS A 8 15.34 11.77 -6.32
C LYS A 8 16.22 10.57 -6.68
N TYR A 9 15.75 9.35 -6.41
CA TYR A 9 16.48 8.11 -6.71
C TYR A 9 16.41 7.69 -8.19
N MET A 10 15.53 8.34 -8.97
CA MET A 10 15.26 8.01 -10.37
C MET A 10 16.00 8.90 -11.36
N TYR A 11 16.60 10.01 -10.90
CA TYR A 11 17.28 11.01 -11.74
C TYR A 11 18.79 11.08 -11.45
N PRO A 12 19.61 11.46 -12.45
CA PRO A 12 21.04 11.70 -12.27
C PRO A 12 21.31 12.70 -11.15
N ARG A 13 22.49 12.57 -10.52
CA ARG A 13 22.96 13.51 -9.50
C ARG A 13 22.78 14.96 -9.95
N ASP A 14 22.32 15.81 -9.05
CA ASP A 14 22.15 17.26 -9.23
C ASP A 14 21.04 17.67 -10.21
N THR A 15 20.22 16.73 -10.70
CA THR A 15 19.01 17.05 -11.47
C THR A 15 17.97 17.72 -10.55
N PRO A 16 17.52 18.96 -10.83
CA PRO A 16 16.53 19.63 -9.99
C PRO A 16 15.22 18.86 -9.87
N ASP A 17 14.65 18.78 -8.66
CA ASP A 17 13.31 18.23 -8.48
C ASP A 17 12.24 19.16 -9.08
N VAL A 18 11.16 18.56 -9.59
CA VAL A 18 10.10 19.31 -10.28
C VAL A 18 9.26 20.17 -9.35
N GLU A 19 9.12 19.76 -8.09
CA GLU A 19 8.33 20.45 -7.07
C GLU A 19 9.19 21.36 -6.20
N TYR A 20 10.45 20.96 -5.97
CA TYR A 20 11.42 21.70 -5.16
C TYR A 20 12.67 22.10 -5.96
N PRO A 21 12.55 22.89 -7.04
CA PRO A 21 13.67 23.20 -7.93
C PRO A 21 14.77 24.05 -7.26
N SER A 22 14.44 24.73 -6.16
CA SER A 22 15.36 25.56 -5.38
C SER A 22 15.99 24.85 -4.18
N ASP A 23 15.62 23.59 -3.89
CA ASP A 23 16.21 22.82 -2.78
C ASP A 23 17.18 21.75 -3.32
N PRO A 24 18.50 21.94 -3.18
CA PRO A 24 19.49 20.95 -3.60
C PRO A 24 19.33 19.58 -2.92
N LYS A 25 18.68 19.49 -1.75
CA LYS A 25 18.44 18.21 -1.07
C LYS A 25 17.38 17.35 -1.75
N ALA A 26 16.50 17.97 -2.55
CA ALA A 26 15.48 17.28 -3.32
C ALA A 26 16.02 16.74 -4.65
N ASN A 27 17.17 17.24 -5.10
CA ASN A 27 17.75 16.88 -6.39
C ASN A 27 18.05 15.39 -6.52
N GLY A 28 18.12 14.93 -7.77
CA GLY A 28 18.51 13.58 -8.14
C GLY A 28 19.83 13.15 -7.48
N THR A 29 19.95 11.87 -7.15
CA THR A 29 21.07 11.33 -6.36
C THR A 29 21.91 10.30 -7.11
N ARG A 30 21.50 9.88 -8.31
CA ARG A 30 22.14 8.75 -9.00
C ARG A 30 23.53 9.10 -9.53
N LEU A 31 24.53 8.32 -9.15
CA LEU A 31 25.92 8.52 -9.56
C LEU A 31 26.27 7.90 -10.92
N ASP A 32 25.38 7.06 -11.46
CA ASP A 32 25.58 6.36 -12.74
C ASP A 32 25.10 7.16 -13.96
N GLY A 33 24.66 8.40 -13.76
CA GLY A 33 24.20 9.29 -14.83
C GLY A 33 22.88 8.87 -15.50
N ARG A 34 22.19 7.85 -14.96
CA ARG A 34 20.97 7.30 -15.58
C ARG A 34 19.71 8.05 -15.16
N ASN A 35 18.75 8.12 -16.09
CA ASN A 35 17.41 8.62 -15.83
C ASN A 35 16.41 7.47 -15.96
N LEU A 36 16.06 6.86 -14.82
CA LEU A 36 15.23 5.66 -14.80
C LEU A 36 13.77 5.95 -15.15
N VAL A 37 13.27 7.17 -14.93
CA VAL A 37 11.93 7.57 -15.41
C VAL A 37 11.91 7.55 -16.95
N LYS A 38 12.95 8.09 -17.58
CA LYS A 38 13.09 8.09 -19.04
C LYS A 38 13.20 6.65 -19.58
N GLU A 39 14.07 5.84 -18.98
CA GLU A 39 14.21 4.43 -19.38
C GLU A 39 12.91 3.65 -19.20
N TRP A 40 12.19 3.85 -18.09
CA TRP A 40 10.89 3.21 -17.87
C TRP A 40 9.88 3.63 -18.95
N LYS A 41 9.79 4.91 -19.30
CA LYS A 41 8.94 5.39 -20.39
C LYS A 41 9.31 4.74 -21.72
N GLU A 42 10.60 4.62 -22.01
CA GLU A 42 11.10 3.98 -23.23
C GLU A 42 10.74 2.49 -23.29
N MET A 43 10.85 1.77 -22.17
CA MET A 43 10.44 0.36 -22.05
C MET A 43 8.93 0.15 -22.23
N LYS A 44 8.12 1.19 -22.07
CA LYS A 44 6.65 1.14 -22.24
C LYS A 44 6.17 1.79 -23.53
N LYS A 45 7.08 2.13 -24.46
CA LYS A 45 6.70 2.61 -25.81
C LYS A 45 5.70 1.64 -26.46
N GLY A 46 4.67 2.20 -27.09
CA GLY A 46 3.58 1.44 -27.71
C GLY A 46 2.46 1.01 -26.76
N LYS A 47 2.56 1.32 -25.46
CA LYS A 47 1.47 1.15 -24.49
C LYS A 47 1.02 2.50 -23.97
N ASN A 48 -0.19 2.59 -23.42
CA ASN A 48 -0.66 3.82 -22.80
C ASN A 48 -0.06 4.00 -21.40
N ALA A 49 1.20 4.43 -21.36
CA ALA A 49 2.01 4.54 -20.16
C ALA A 49 2.22 5.99 -19.75
N HIS A 50 1.93 6.30 -18.48
CA HIS A 50 2.03 7.65 -17.93
C HIS A 50 3.00 7.69 -16.76
N TYR A 51 3.83 8.74 -16.74
CA TYR A 51 4.55 9.18 -15.55
C TYR A 51 3.94 10.50 -15.09
N ILE A 52 3.58 10.57 -13.82
CA ILE A 52 3.04 11.78 -13.20
C ILE A 52 3.75 12.03 -11.88
N TRP A 53 3.63 13.26 -11.36
CA TRP A 53 4.26 13.65 -10.10
C TRP A 53 3.33 14.39 -9.15
N ASN A 54 2.09 14.73 -9.56
CA ASN A 54 1.15 15.41 -8.67
C ASN A 54 -0.28 14.86 -8.79
N ARG A 55 -1.11 15.26 -7.82
CA ARG A 55 -2.52 14.89 -7.67
C ARG A 55 -3.39 15.40 -8.81
N GLU A 56 -3.13 16.58 -9.34
CA GLU A 56 -3.90 17.12 -10.47
C GLU A 56 -3.72 16.27 -11.73
N GLN A 57 -2.49 15.85 -12.01
CA GLN A 57 -2.19 14.90 -13.08
C GLN A 57 -2.88 13.56 -12.83
N LEU A 58 -2.87 13.04 -11.60
CA LEU A 58 -3.56 11.80 -11.27
C LEU A 58 -5.07 11.90 -11.56
N LYS A 59 -5.69 13.04 -11.22
CA LYS A 59 -7.12 13.28 -11.43
C LYS A 59 -7.51 13.52 -12.88
N SER A 60 -6.63 14.13 -13.67
CA SER A 60 -6.91 14.45 -15.08
C SER A 60 -6.75 13.24 -16.00
N LEU A 61 -6.10 12.16 -15.56
CA LEU A 61 -5.96 10.94 -16.34
C LEU A 61 -7.27 10.16 -16.45
N ASP A 62 -7.58 9.74 -17.68
CA ASP A 62 -8.60 8.72 -17.93
C ASP A 62 -8.04 7.32 -17.60
N LEU A 63 -8.16 6.94 -16.32
CA LEU A 63 -7.62 5.68 -15.77
C LEU A 63 -8.15 4.43 -16.50
N SER A 64 -9.31 4.52 -17.16
CA SER A 64 -9.87 3.43 -17.97
C SER A 64 -8.97 3.06 -19.16
N LYS A 65 -8.19 4.01 -19.67
CA LYS A 65 -7.30 3.82 -20.82
C LYS A 65 -5.85 3.56 -20.43
N VAL A 66 -5.44 3.86 -19.20
CA VAL A 66 -4.03 3.75 -18.77
C VAL A 66 -3.61 2.28 -18.61
N ASP A 67 -2.57 1.84 -19.32
CA ASP A 67 -2.02 0.48 -19.18
C ASP A 67 -0.97 0.41 -18.06
N HIS A 68 -0.15 1.46 -17.96
CA HIS A 68 0.95 1.52 -17.01
C HIS A 68 1.02 2.93 -16.40
N LEU A 69 1.09 2.98 -15.07
CA LEU A 69 1.24 4.23 -14.33
C LEU A 69 2.44 4.12 -13.41
N MET A 70 3.32 5.12 -13.47
CA MET A 70 4.32 5.44 -12.46
C MET A 70 4.02 6.83 -11.92
N ALA A 71 3.67 6.96 -10.66
CA ALA A 71 3.35 8.24 -10.04
C ALA A 71 4.26 8.47 -8.82
N LEU A 72 5.15 9.44 -8.91
CA LEU A 72 6.11 9.74 -7.85
C LEU A 72 5.84 11.13 -7.30
N PHE A 73 5.14 11.21 -6.17
CA PHE A 73 4.57 12.46 -5.64
C PHE A 73 5.53 13.26 -4.78
N GLU A 74 6.60 12.65 -4.29
CA GLU A 74 7.61 13.35 -3.48
C GLU A 74 9.05 13.01 -3.90
N HIS A 75 9.97 13.91 -3.54
CA HIS A 75 11.39 13.72 -3.84
C HIS A 75 11.98 12.52 -3.07
N SER A 76 11.51 12.27 -1.84
CA SER A 76 11.91 11.17 -0.96
C SER A 76 10.67 10.41 -0.49
N ASP A 77 10.36 10.37 0.80
CA ASP A 77 9.12 9.76 1.28
C ASP A 77 7.93 10.70 1.03
N LEU A 78 6.72 10.16 1.04
CA LEU A 78 5.52 11.01 1.05
C LEU A 78 5.43 11.77 2.37
N GLN A 79 4.87 12.98 2.35
CA GLN A 79 4.57 13.71 3.59
C GLN A 79 3.57 12.94 4.45
N TYR A 80 3.67 13.14 5.78
CA TYR A 80 2.64 12.65 6.70
C TYR A 80 1.27 13.22 6.34
N GLU A 81 0.19 12.46 6.57
CA GLU A 81 -1.17 12.89 6.20
C GLU A 81 -1.56 14.23 6.85
N LEU A 82 -1.06 14.52 8.05
CA LEU A 82 -1.29 15.78 8.77
C LEU A 82 -0.62 17.00 8.09
N GLU A 83 0.50 16.78 7.42
CA GLU A 83 1.33 17.81 6.77
C GLU A 83 1.18 17.83 5.24
N ARG A 84 0.46 16.83 4.70
CA ARG A 84 0.29 16.62 3.27
C ARG A 84 -0.28 17.86 2.57
N ASN A 85 0.36 18.26 1.48
CA ASN A 85 -0.19 19.30 0.62
C ASN A 85 -1.37 18.74 -0.18
N LYS A 86 -2.60 19.01 0.27
CA LYS A 86 -3.83 18.48 -0.35
C LYS A 86 -4.04 18.94 -1.79
N LEU A 87 -3.29 19.94 -2.27
CA LEU A 87 -3.33 20.39 -3.67
C LEU A 87 -2.43 19.51 -4.56
N THR A 88 -1.18 19.27 -4.15
CA THR A 88 -0.18 18.59 -4.98
C THR A 88 -0.10 17.08 -4.71
N ASP A 89 -0.43 16.62 -3.51
CA ASP A 89 -0.24 15.23 -3.10
C ASP A 89 -1.56 14.47 -2.92
N PRO A 90 -1.73 13.30 -3.54
CA PRO A 90 -2.91 12.46 -3.30
C PRO A 90 -2.84 11.78 -1.93
N SER A 91 -3.99 11.50 -1.33
CA SER A 91 -4.05 10.62 -0.15
C SER A 91 -3.77 9.17 -0.52
N LEU A 92 -3.47 8.32 0.47
CA LEU A 92 -3.34 6.87 0.27
C LEU A 92 -4.62 6.27 -0.34
N GLU A 93 -5.79 6.73 0.11
CA GLU A 93 -7.08 6.33 -0.46
C GLU A 93 -7.21 6.69 -1.94
N GLU A 94 -6.82 7.90 -2.34
CA GLU A 94 -6.84 8.34 -3.74
C GLU A 94 -5.89 7.47 -4.60
N MET A 95 -4.70 7.16 -4.08
CA MET A 95 -3.76 6.26 -4.73
C MET A 95 -4.33 4.84 -4.87
N VAL A 96 -4.87 4.25 -3.81
CA VAL A 96 -5.45 2.90 -3.84
C VAL A 96 -6.62 2.83 -4.82
N THR A 97 -7.50 3.83 -4.81
CA THR A 97 -8.64 3.93 -5.73
C THR A 97 -8.16 3.98 -7.18
N ALA A 98 -7.13 4.77 -7.48
CA ALA A 98 -6.56 4.83 -8.82
C ALA A 98 -5.90 3.52 -9.24
N ALA A 99 -5.17 2.85 -8.33
CA ALA A 99 -4.55 1.56 -8.57
C ALA A 99 -5.60 0.50 -8.93
N ILE A 100 -6.66 0.38 -8.13
CA ILE A 100 -7.74 -0.58 -8.35
C ILE A 100 -8.42 -0.32 -9.71
N ARG A 101 -8.70 0.94 -10.07
CA ARG A 101 -9.31 1.28 -11.37
C ARG A 101 -8.47 0.85 -12.57
N ILE A 102 -7.15 0.94 -12.47
CA ILE A 102 -6.25 0.50 -13.55
C ILE A 102 -6.13 -1.03 -13.56
N LEU A 103 -5.90 -1.63 -12.39
CA LEU A 103 -5.58 -3.06 -12.27
C LEU A 103 -6.80 -3.98 -12.49
N SER A 104 -8.01 -3.54 -12.11
CA SER A 104 -9.24 -4.31 -12.27
C SER A 104 -9.63 -4.59 -13.72
N LYS A 105 -9.03 -3.86 -14.67
CA LYS A 105 -9.24 -4.08 -16.10
C LYS A 105 -8.70 -5.41 -16.60
N ASN A 106 -7.76 -6.03 -15.88
CA ASN A 106 -7.25 -7.34 -16.25
C ASN A 106 -8.21 -8.45 -15.79
N PRO A 107 -8.89 -9.17 -16.70
CA PRO A 107 -9.83 -10.22 -16.34
C PRO A 107 -9.16 -11.42 -15.64
N LYS A 108 -7.82 -11.54 -15.73
CA LYS A 108 -7.04 -12.55 -14.99
C LYS A 108 -6.78 -12.17 -13.53
N GLY A 109 -7.28 -11.02 -13.08
CA GLY A 109 -7.04 -10.49 -11.74
C GLY A 109 -5.73 -9.70 -11.63
N PHE A 110 -5.45 -9.27 -10.41
CA PHE A 110 -4.27 -8.47 -10.08
C PHE A 110 -3.82 -8.73 -8.64
N PHE A 111 -2.55 -8.41 -8.38
CA PHE A 111 -2.00 -8.29 -7.04
C PHE A 111 -1.75 -6.81 -6.76
N LEU A 112 -2.15 -6.33 -5.59
CA LEU A 112 -1.92 -4.97 -5.13
C LEU A 112 -1.34 -5.02 -3.71
N LEU A 113 -0.15 -4.44 -3.55
CA LEU A 113 0.44 -4.14 -2.25
C LEU A 113 0.16 -2.68 -1.94
N VAL A 114 -0.42 -2.42 -0.77
CA VAL A 114 -0.67 -1.08 -0.24
C VAL A 114 0.06 -1.00 1.09
N GLU A 115 0.95 -0.04 1.20
CA GLU A 115 1.65 0.26 2.44
C GLU A 115 1.15 1.61 2.96
N GLY A 116 0.66 1.62 4.19
CA GLY A 116 0.34 2.83 4.91
C GLY A 116 1.21 2.89 6.15
N LEU A 117 2.00 3.95 6.28
CA LEU A 117 2.59 4.31 7.56
C LEU A 117 1.48 4.95 8.38
N ALA A 118 1.13 4.31 9.48
CA ALA A 118 0.11 4.75 10.40
C ALA A 118 0.30 6.22 10.82
N PRO A 119 -0.60 7.14 10.45
CA PRO A 119 -0.69 8.46 11.07
C PRO A 119 -1.88 8.43 12.02
N PHE A 120 -1.83 7.61 13.08
CA PHE A 120 -3.02 7.44 13.93
C PHE A 120 -3.10 8.49 15.04
N LEU A 121 -4.28 9.13 15.09
CA LEU A 121 -4.92 9.64 16.31
C LEU A 121 -6.12 8.72 16.63
N SER A 122 -6.57 8.73 17.89
CA SER A 122 -7.68 7.91 18.43
C SER A 122 -8.97 7.99 17.61
N ASP A 123 -9.56 6.83 17.30
CA ASP A 123 -10.79 6.65 16.50
C ASP A 123 -12.10 6.93 17.27
N VAL A 124 -12.00 7.21 18.58
CA VAL A 124 -13.15 7.51 19.45
C VAL A 124 -13.30 9.01 19.72
N ASP A 125 -12.20 9.73 19.89
CA ASP A 125 -12.23 11.12 20.34
C ASP A 125 -11.38 12.09 19.52
N MET A 126 -10.67 11.61 18.49
CA MET A 126 -9.83 12.41 17.59
C MET A 126 -8.76 13.24 18.33
N LYS A 127 -8.31 12.80 19.51
CA LYS A 127 -7.31 13.48 20.34
C LYS A 127 -6.02 12.67 20.48
N PRO A 128 -4.86 13.33 20.66
CA PRO A 128 -3.64 12.69 21.14
C PRO A 128 -3.78 12.32 22.63
N PHE A 129 -3.36 11.12 23.02
CA PHE A 129 -3.24 10.69 24.42
C PHE A 129 -1.89 9.99 24.64
N THR A 130 -1.29 10.11 25.83
CA THR A 130 -0.06 9.39 26.20
C THR A 130 -0.37 8.29 27.23
N SER A 131 -0.85 7.14 26.74
CA SER A 131 -0.72 5.82 27.40
C SER A 131 0.53 5.07 26.91
N ILE A 132 1.23 5.67 25.94
CA ILE A 132 2.31 5.08 25.16
C ILE A 132 3.65 5.53 25.74
N LEU A 133 4.46 4.56 26.14
CA LEU A 133 5.88 4.72 26.44
C LEU A 133 6.64 3.90 25.42
N TYR A 134 7.79 4.41 24.99
CA TYR A 134 8.68 3.63 24.13
C TYR A 134 9.76 2.95 24.98
N GLY A 135 10.17 1.75 24.59
CA GLY A 135 11.32 1.09 25.23
C GLY A 135 12.60 1.92 25.04
N ASN A 136 12.77 2.54 23.88
CA ASN A 136 13.92 3.37 23.53
C ASN A 136 13.53 4.47 22.53
N GLY A 137 14.46 5.36 22.18
CA GLY A 137 14.23 6.37 21.15
C GLY A 137 14.55 7.80 21.59
N PRO A 138 14.25 8.80 20.75
CA PRO A 138 14.70 10.18 20.94
C PRO A 138 13.93 10.93 22.03
N GLY A 139 12.83 10.38 22.54
CA GLY A 139 12.04 10.97 23.63
C GLY A 139 12.66 10.84 25.03
N TYR A 140 13.85 10.24 25.16
CA TYR A 140 14.58 10.22 26.43
C TYR A 140 15.08 11.62 26.78
N ILE A 141 14.55 12.21 27.85
CA ILE A 141 14.92 13.56 28.30
C ILE A 141 15.14 13.56 29.82
N VAL A 142 16.34 13.98 30.23
CA VAL A 142 16.71 14.25 31.63
C VAL A 142 17.04 15.73 31.76
N GLN A 143 16.36 16.42 32.69
CA GLN A 143 16.59 17.83 33.03
C GLN A 143 17.09 17.89 34.48
N ASN A 144 18.28 18.46 34.70
CA ASN A 144 18.90 18.58 36.03
C ASN A 144 19.07 17.25 36.80
N GLY A 145 19.29 16.14 36.08
CA GLY A 145 19.42 14.82 36.70
C GLY A 145 18.09 14.14 37.01
N GLU A 146 16.96 14.80 36.74
CA GLU A 146 15.61 14.26 36.93
C GLU A 146 14.88 14.08 35.60
N ARG A 147 13.89 13.19 35.59
CA ARG A 147 12.97 13.04 34.45
C ARG A 147 12.20 14.34 34.23
N SER A 148 12.12 14.80 32.99
CA SER A 148 11.34 16.01 32.65
C SER A 148 9.86 15.88 33.04
N ASN A 149 9.30 16.94 33.63
CA ASN A 149 7.90 17.01 34.01
C ASN A 149 7.01 17.25 32.77
N ILE A 150 6.20 16.26 32.41
CA ILE A 150 5.33 16.28 31.23
C ILE A 150 4.28 17.40 31.32
N SER A 151 3.85 17.81 32.51
CA SER A 151 2.86 18.89 32.67
C SER A 151 3.33 20.24 32.15
N ASN A 152 4.63 20.41 31.93
CA ASN A 152 5.22 21.62 31.35
C ASN A 152 5.39 21.53 29.82
N ASN A 153 5.04 20.39 29.22
CA ASN A 153 5.18 20.14 27.79
C ASN A 153 3.80 20.13 27.12
N ASP A 154 3.72 20.64 25.90
CA ASP A 154 2.54 20.49 25.05
C ASP A 154 2.53 19.08 24.45
N PHE A 155 1.78 18.17 25.08
CA PHE A 155 1.60 16.80 24.60
C PHE A 155 0.57 16.68 23.47
N LEU A 156 -0.06 17.81 23.07
CA LEU A 156 -0.94 17.86 21.91
C LEU A 156 -0.19 18.28 20.63
N ASP A 157 1.08 18.69 20.75
CA ASP A 157 1.93 18.97 19.60
C ASP A 157 2.10 17.69 18.77
N ASN A 158 1.86 17.78 17.46
CA ASN A 158 2.04 16.68 16.52
C ASN A 158 3.48 16.15 16.48
N ASN A 159 4.46 16.97 16.89
CA ASN A 159 5.88 16.64 16.98
C ASN A 159 6.31 16.24 18.40
N TYR A 160 5.38 16.06 19.33
CA TYR A 160 5.69 15.63 20.68
C TYR A 160 6.34 14.24 20.70
N LEU A 161 7.53 14.13 21.30
CA LEU A 161 8.22 12.87 21.49
C LEU A 161 7.87 12.28 22.86
N ALA A 162 7.12 11.18 22.86
CA ALA A 162 6.80 10.46 24.09
C ALA A 162 8.05 9.90 24.78
N GLN A 163 8.02 9.83 26.11
CA GLN A 163 9.18 9.40 26.89
C GLN A 163 9.61 7.98 26.55
N SER A 164 10.93 7.76 26.58
CA SER A 164 11.54 6.45 26.39
C SER A 164 12.50 6.09 27.53
N ALA A 165 12.74 4.79 27.74
CA ALA A 165 13.62 4.32 28.80
C ALA A 165 15.11 4.36 28.40
N VAL A 166 15.44 4.10 27.14
CA VAL A 166 16.83 4.10 26.63
C VAL A 166 17.01 5.17 25.53
N PRO A 167 18.00 6.08 25.64
CA PRO A 167 18.21 7.13 24.66
C PRO A 167 18.76 6.59 23.34
N LEU A 168 18.07 6.87 22.23
CA LEU A 168 18.55 6.60 20.87
C LEU A 168 18.14 7.75 19.94
N ARG A 169 18.79 7.87 18.77
CA ARG A 169 18.40 8.86 17.74
C ARG A 169 17.11 8.48 17.02
N HIS A 170 16.85 7.19 16.92
CA HIS A 170 15.66 6.58 16.34
C HIS A 170 15.20 5.46 17.26
N GLU A 171 13.89 5.25 17.34
CA GLU A 171 13.32 4.11 18.05
C GLU A 171 13.56 2.80 17.26
N THR A 172 13.60 1.67 17.96
CA THR A 172 13.79 0.34 17.35
C THR A 172 12.49 -0.43 17.28
N HIS A 173 12.28 -1.21 16.23
CA HIS A 173 11.11 -2.08 16.11
C HIS A 173 10.95 -3.06 17.29
N GLY A 174 9.68 -3.32 17.64
CA GLY A 174 9.27 -4.43 18.49
C GLY A 174 9.48 -5.79 17.80
N GLY A 175 9.67 -6.84 18.61
CA GLY A 175 9.88 -8.20 18.14
C GLY A 175 8.73 -9.14 18.49
N GLU A 176 7.61 -8.60 18.96
CA GLU A 176 6.40 -9.34 19.27
C GLU A 176 5.60 -9.71 18.02
N ASP A 177 4.74 -10.73 18.17
CA ASP A 177 3.86 -11.17 17.09
C ASP A 177 2.89 -10.06 16.65
N VAL A 178 2.67 -9.93 15.34
CA VAL A 178 1.74 -8.97 14.74
C VAL A 178 0.46 -9.66 14.24
N ALA A 179 -0.67 -8.94 14.30
CA ALA A 179 -1.95 -9.46 13.85
C ALA A 179 -2.04 -9.55 12.31
N ILE A 180 -2.74 -10.58 11.82
CA ILE A 180 -3.09 -10.75 10.41
C ILE A 180 -4.61 -10.71 10.29
N PHE A 181 -5.13 -9.85 9.42
CA PHE A 181 -6.55 -9.79 9.08
C PHE A 181 -6.75 -10.24 7.62
N ALA A 182 -7.68 -11.17 7.39
CA ALA A 182 -7.94 -11.71 6.06
C ALA A 182 -9.43 -11.79 5.76
N LYS A 183 -9.79 -11.52 4.50
CA LYS A 183 -11.15 -11.63 3.97
C LYS A 183 -11.11 -12.05 2.50
N GLY A 184 -12.01 -12.95 2.11
CA GLY A 184 -12.13 -13.43 0.73
C GLY A 184 -11.82 -14.92 0.59
N PRO A 185 -11.64 -15.41 -0.65
CA PRO A 185 -11.33 -16.82 -0.92
C PRO A 185 -10.13 -17.31 -0.11
N MET A 186 -10.30 -18.45 0.55
CA MET A 186 -9.26 -19.10 1.37
C MET A 186 -8.79 -18.29 2.60
N ALA A 187 -9.48 -17.21 2.99
CA ALA A 187 -9.11 -16.42 4.17
C ALA A 187 -9.12 -17.24 5.49
N HIS A 188 -9.90 -18.31 5.56
CA HIS A 188 -9.95 -19.23 6.70
C HIS A 188 -8.61 -19.97 6.97
N LEU A 189 -7.68 -19.96 6.01
CA LEU A 189 -6.33 -20.50 6.21
C LEU A 189 -5.49 -19.64 7.17
N PHE A 190 -5.84 -18.36 7.33
CA PHE A 190 -5.26 -17.52 8.38
C PHE A 190 -6.00 -17.77 9.70
N HIS A 191 -5.39 -18.57 10.56
CA HIS A 191 -5.90 -18.92 11.90
C HIS A 191 -4.72 -19.04 12.89
N SER A 192 -4.94 -18.91 14.19
CA SER A 192 -3.87 -19.20 15.18
C SER A 192 -2.59 -18.36 14.99
N VAL A 193 -1.40 -18.98 15.16
CA VAL A 193 -0.07 -18.34 15.07
C VAL A 193 0.68 -18.97 13.90
N HIS A 194 1.28 -18.13 13.06
CA HIS A 194 2.04 -18.54 11.87
C HIS A 194 3.34 -17.76 11.76
N GLU A 195 4.32 -18.38 11.10
CA GLU A 195 5.53 -17.70 10.66
C GLU A 195 5.21 -16.63 9.60
N GLN A 196 5.93 -15.51 9.58
CA GLN A 196 5.61 -14.39 8.66
C GLN A 196 5.69 -14.79 7.17
N ASN A 197 6.58 -15.72 6.82
CA ASN A 197 6.70 -16.24 5.46
C ASN A 197 5.47 -17.06 5.02
N TYR A 198 4.57 -17.45 5.94
CA TYR A 198 3.32 -18.13 5.61
C TYR A 198 2.37 -17.25 4.77
N ILE A 199 2.39 -15.93 4.97
CA ILE A 199 1.51 -14.98 4.28
C ILE A 199 1.58 -15.13 2.75
N PRO A 200 2.75 -14.99 2.10
CA PRO A 200 2.83 -15.15 0.65
C PRO A 200 2.49 -16.57 0.18
N HIS A 201 2.69 -17.62 0.99
CA HIS A 201 2.31 -18.98 0.63
C HIS A 201 0.78 -19.14 0.54
N VAL A 202 0.03 -18.62 1.52
CA VAL A 202 -1.44 -18.64 1.50
C VAL A 202 -1.98 -17.80 0.36
N MET A 203 -1.42 -16.60 0.14
CA MET A 203 -1.81 -15.74 -0.99
C MET A 203 -1.55 -16.45 -2.33
N ALA A 204 -0.41 -17.11 -2.48
CA ALA A 204 -0.07 -17.85 -3.68
C ALA A 204 -0.97 -19.07 -3.90
N TYR A 205 -1.35 -19.75 -2.81
CA TYR A 205 -2.28 -20.88 -2.83
C TYR A 205 -3.67 -20.44 -3.25
N ALA A 206 -4.21 -19.39 -2.63
CA ALA A 206 -5.52 -18.82 -2.95
C ALA A 206 -5.61 -18.30 -4.40
N ALA A 207 -4.51 -17.76 -4.93
CA ALA A 207 -4.43 -17.24 -6.29
C ALA A 207 -4.00 -18.28 -7.34
N CYS A 208 -3.75 -19.54 -6.97
CA CYS A 208 -3.34 -20.61 -7.88
C CYS A 208 -2.05 -20.27 -8.66
N ILE A 209 -1.10 -19.57 -8.04
CA ILE A 209 0.14 -19.15 -8.70
C ILE A 209 1.34 -19.98 -8.22
N GLY A 210 2.40 -19.98 -9.03
CA GLY A 210 3.63 -20.70 -8.72
C GLY A 210 3.40 -22.22 -8.61
N GLN A 211 3.84 -22.80 -7.50
CA GLN A 211 3.77 -24.24 -7.22
C GLN A 211 2.33 -24.72 -6.91
N ASN A 212 1.39 -23.80 -6.64
CA ASN A 212 0.02 -24.14 -6.20
C ASN A 212 -0.99 -24.25 -7.36
N LYS A 213 -0.54 -24.27 -8.62
CA LYS A 213 -1.43 -24.35 -9.79
C LYS A 213 -2.28 -25.62 -9.82
N GLU A 214 -1.72 -26.73 -9.34
CA GLU A 214 -2.36 -28.05 -9.40
C GLU A 214 -3.55 -28.19 -8.44
N HIS A 215 -3.48 -27.57 -7.26
CA HIS A 215 -4.58 -27.59 -6.29
C HIS A 215 -5.88 -27.02 -6.89
N CYS A 216 -5.77 -25.99 -7.72
CA CYS A 216 -6.92 -25.35 -8.37
C CYS A 216 -7.43 -26.09 -9.61
N ALA A 217 -6.59 -26.94 -10.23
CA ALA A 217 -7.03 -27.80 -11.34
C ALA A 217 -8.05 -28.86 -10.86
N ALA A 218 -7.94 -29.30 -9.61
CA ALA A 218 -8.92 -30.20 -8.98
C ALA A 218 -10.26 -29.51 -8.67
N MET A 219 -10.29 -28.19 -8.49
CA MET A 219 -11.54 -27.44 -8.27
C MET A 219 -12.34 -27.20 -9.57
N GLN A 220 -11.68 -27.13 -10.73
CA GLN A 220 -12.35 -26.97 -12.02
C GLN A 220 -13.08 -28.24 -12.50
N SER A 221 -12.76 -29.40 -11.93
CA SER A 221 -13.42 -30.68 -12.25
C SER A 221 -14.57 -31.05 -11.30
N GLY A 222 -14.91 -30.17 -10.34
CA GLY A 222 -16.09 -30.31 -9.50
C GLY A 222 -17.40 -29.93 -10.23
N PRO A 223 -18.57 -30.43 -9.80
CA PRO A 223 -19.85 -30.21 -10.48
C PRO A 223 -20.26 -28.72 -10.62
N CYS A 224 -19.61 -27.84 -9.86
CA CYS A 224 -19.90 -26.40 -9.81
C CYS A 224 -18.95 -25.54 -10.67
N GLY A 225 -18.01 -26.15 -11.41
CA GLY A 225 -16.98 -25.44 -12.20
C GLY A 225 -17.44 -24.93 -13.58
N ASN A 226 -18.62 -25.31 -14.04
CA ASN A 226 -19.17 -24.76 -15.27
C ASN A 226 -19.98 -23.51 -14.91
N GLY A 227 -19.34 -22.35 -15.08
CA GLY A 227 -20.07 -21.10 -15.22
C GLY A 227 -21.24 -21.31 -16.18
N ALA A 228 -22.42 -20.85 -15.76
CA ALA A 228 -23.62 -20.88 -16.58
C ALA A 228 -23.36 -20.13 -17.89
N GLY A 229 -22.92 -20.86 -18.91
CA GLY A 229 -23.11 -20.47 -20.29
C GLY A 229 -24.61 -20.50 -20.52
N VAL A 230 -25.21 -19.33 -20.64
CA VAL A 230 -26.58 -19.18 -21.14
C VAL A 230 -26.60 -19.82 -22.54
N PRO A 231 -27.33 -20.91 -22.78
CA PRO A 231 -27.58 -21.35 -24.14
C PRO A 231 -28.57 -20.35 -24.74
N GLU A 232 -28.16 -19.67 -25.80
CA GLU A 232 -29.09 -19.00 -26.69
C GLU A 232 -30.09 -20.03 -27.22
N GLY A 233 -31.38 -19.75 -27.04
CA GLY A 233 -32.41 -20.23 -27.97
C GLY A 233 -33.23 -21.45 -27.55
N VAL A 234 -34.53 -21.19 -27.54
CA VAL A 234 -35.68 -22.08 -27.75
C VAL A 234 -36.16 -22.88 -26.53
N GLY A 235 -37.37 -22.53 -26.10
CA GLY A 235 -38.00 -23.05 -24.88
C GLY A 235 -38.39 -24.52 -24.93
N ALA A 236 -38.42 -25.12 -23.74
CA ALA A 236 -39.36 -26.15 -23.35
C ALA A 236 -39.37 -26.23 -21.82
N ILE A 237 -40.57 -26.19 -21.26
CA ILE A 237 -40.91 -26.42 -19.86
C ILE A 237 -40.53 -27.87 -19.50
N LEU A 238 -39.71 -28.09 -18.46
CA LEU A 238 -39.80 -29.32 -17.67
C LEU A 238 -39.30 -29.12 -16.23
N LEU A 239 -40.24 -29.21 -15.30
CA LEU A 239 -40.05 -29.35 -13.86
C LEU A 239 -39.38 -30.69 -13.54
N ILE A 240 -38.15 -30.69 -13.00
CA ILE A 240 -37.63 -31.80 -12.18
C ILE A 240 -36.85 -31.24 -10.98
N LEU A 241 -37.48 -31.38 -9.81
CA LEU A 241 -36.99 -31.60 -8.45
C LEU A 241 -35.48 -31.43 -8.12
N LEU A 242 -35.24 -30.51 -7.17
CA LEU A 242 -34.20 -30.43 -6.13
C LEU A 242 -32.93 -31.31 -6.26
N PRO A 243 -31.75 -30.67 -6.10
CA PRO A 243 -31.09 -30.77 -4.80
C PRO A 243 -30.68 -29.38 -4.26
N LEU A 244 -31.46 -28.86 -3.32
CA LEU A 244 -30.95 -27.92 -2.32
C LEU A 244 -30.23 -28.76 -1.28
N LEU A 245 -28.91 -28.93 -1.41
CA LEU A 245 -27.97 -29.25 -0.33
C LEU A 245 -26.60 -29.52 -0.97
N SER A 246 -25.82 -28.47 -1.24
CA SER A 246 -24.36 -28.53 -1.46
C SER A 246 -23.85 -27.11 -1.67
N CYS A 247 -23.83 -26.32 -0.60
CA CYS A 247 -23.00 -25.12 -0.43
C CYS A 247 -23.26 -24.61 0.99
N VAL A 248 -22.67 -25.31 1.97
CA VAL A 248 -22.28 -24.72 3.26
C VAL A 248 -20.77 -24.77 3.27
#